data_AF-A0A969A3H7-F1
#
_entry.id   AF-A0A969A3H7-F1
#
_cell.length_a   1.000
_cell.length_b   1.000
_cell.length_c   1.000
_cell.angle_alpha   90.00
_cell.angle_beta   90.00
_cell.angle_gamma   90.00
#
_symmetry.space_group_name_H-M   'P 1'
#
loop_
_entity.id
_entity.type
_entity.pdbx_description
1 polymer ?
#
loop_
_entity_poly.entity_id
_entity_poly.type
_entity_poly.pdbx_seq_one_letter_code
_entity_poly.pdbx_strand_id
1 'polypeptide(L)'
;MSSALKRRFNFETVAPIDAPILERQLVLNQTQALLAESEVPVAIAPNIIELLVSKFHDLRSGHTPEGTVVERPTTVMSTAEAVAVSVSAGLDAYYLDEGSVTVGHIVRNLVGTVLKDNPEDAKKLAHYFNTVLSCI
;
A
#
# COMPACT_ATOMS: atom_id res chain seq x y z
N MET A 1 10.03 -18.51 0.37
CA MET A 1 10.00 -19.22 1.67
C MET A 1 10.50 -20.65 1.53
N SER A 2 11.11 -21.23 2.59
CA SER A 2 11.68 -22.58 2.55
C SER A 2 10.63 -23.69 2.66
N SER A 3 10.93 -24.86 2.10
CA SER A 3 10.07 -26.05 2.10
C SER A 3 9.85 -26.64 3.51
N ALA A 4 10.79 -26.42 4.43
CA ALA A 4 10.68 -26.89 5.81
C ALA A 4 9.59 -26.14 6.60
N LEU A 5 9.47 -24.83 6.38
CA LEU A 5 8.46 -24.00 7.06
C LEU A 5 7.04 -24.33 6.54
N LYS A 6 6.91 -24.58 5.23
CA LYS A 6 5.63 -24.94 4.59
C LYS A 6 4.99 -26.23 5.14
N ARG A 7 5.76 -27.13 5.74
CA ARG A 7 5.26 -28.41 6.28
C ARG A 7 4.75 -28.32 7.72
N ARG A 8 5.10 -27.26 8.46
CA ARG A 8 4.82 -27.14 9.90
C ARG A 8 3.73 -26.14 10.24
N PHE A 9 3.26 -25.38 9.26
CA PHE A 9 2.25 -24.35 9.41
C PHE A 9 1.10 -24.59 8.44
N ASN A 10 -0.12 -24.32 8.89
CA ASN A 10 -1.26 -24.17 8.00
C ASN A 10 -1.25 -22.75 7.41
N PHE A 11 -1.48 -22.64 6.12
CA PHE A 11 -1.50 -21.37 5.41
C PHE A 11 -2.87 -21.18 4.79
N GLU A 12 -3.55 -20.12 5.21
CA GLU A 12 -4.81 -19.68 4.60
C GLU A 12 -4.54 -18.42 3.79
N THR A 13 -5.11 -18.35 2.59
CA THR A 13 -4.99 -17.15 1.75
C THR A 13 -6.14 -16.22 2.07
N VAL A 14 -5.82 -15.08 2.67
CA VAL A 14 -6.80 -14.02 2.92
C VAL A 14 -6.88 -13.15 1.67
N ALA A 15 -8.04 -13.18 1.02
CA ALA A 15 -8.31 -12.29 -0.11
C ALA A 15 -8.44 -10.84 0.37
N PRO A 16 -8.08 -9.85 -0.47
CA PRO A 16 -8.37 -8.45 -0.19
C PRO A 16 -9.87 -8.18 -0.01
N ILE A 17 -10.21 -7.11 0.70
CA ILE A 17 -11.61 -6.74 0.97
C ILE A 17 -12.24 -6.11 -0.27
N ASP A 18 -13.34 -6.68 -0.77
CA ASP A 18 -14.03 -6.18 -1.97
C ASP A 18 -14.90 -4.92 -1.73
N ALA A 19 -15.08 -4.50 -0.48
CA ALA A 19 -15.83 -3.31 -0.11
C ALA A 19 -14.87 -2.12 0.17
N PRO A 20 -14.72 -1.15 -0.74
CA PRO A 20 -13.68 -0.10 -0.62
C PRO A 20 -13.84 0.79 0.61
N ILE A 21 -15.06 1.01 1.08
CA ILE A 21 -15.30 1.77 2.32
C ILE A 21 -14.74 1.00 3.52
N LEU A 22 -15.00 -0.30 3.59
CA LEU A 22 -14.55 -1.15 4.68
C LEU A 22 -13.02 -1.32 4.64
N GLU A 23 -12.44 -1.52 3.45
CA GLU A 23 -10.99 -1.62 3.28
C GLU A 23 -10.29 -0.34 3.78
N ARG A 24 -10.78 0.84 3.40
CA ARG A 24 -10.25 2.13 3.89
C ARG A 24 -10.33 2.27 5.41
N GLN A 25 -11.47 1.95 6.01
CA GLN A 25 -11.64 2.04 7.46
C GLN A 25 -10.70 1.08 8.19
N LEU A 26 -10.56 -0.16 7.70
CA LEU A 26 -9.65 -1.13 8.28
C LEU A 26 -8.21 -0.63 8.18
N VAL A 27 -7.77 -0.19 7.00
CA VAL A 27 -6.39 0.29 6.79
C VAL A 27 -6.08 1.47 7.71
N LEU A 28 -7.00 2.45 7.81
CA LEU A 28 -6.83 3.61 8.68
C LEU A 28 -6.70 3.19 10.15
N ASN A 29 -7.64 2.38 10.65
CA ASN A 29 -7.67 1.96 12.05
C ASN A 29 -6.43 1.14 12.43
N GLN A 30 -6.04 0.18 11.58
CA GLN A 30 -4.85 -0.65 11.83
C GLN A 30 -3.57 0.18 11.79
N THR A 31 -3.47 1.12 10.85
CA THR A 31 -2.31 2.01 10.78
C THR A 31 -2.19 2.88 12.02
N GLN A 32 -3.29 3.49 12.46
CA GLN A 32 -3.31 4.30 13.68
C GLN A 32 -2.95 3.49 14.92
N ALA A 33 -3.48 2.26 15.04
CA ALA A 33 -3.16 1.38 16.15
C ALA A 33 -1.67 1.02 16.21
N LEU A 34 -1.06 0.65 15.09
CA LEU A 34 0.35 0.27 15.02
C LEU A 34 1.29 1.46 15.26
N LEU A 35 0.96 2.65 14.75
CA LEU A 35 1.72 3.86 15.03
C LEU A 35 1.63 4.25 16.51
N ALA A 36 0.45 4.13 17.12
CA ALA A 36 0.25 4.38 18.54
C ALA A 36 1.03 3.39 19.42
N GLU A 37 1.03 2.10 19.08
CA GLU A 37 1.83 1.07 19.77
C GLU A 37 3.34 1.36 19.67
N SER A 38 3.77 1.98 18.57
CA SER A 38 5.15 2.39 18.36
C SER A 38 5.51 3.75 18.97
N GLU A 39 4.60 4.37 19.73
CA GLU A 39 4.75 5.71 20.31
C GLU A 39 5.01 6.81 19.27
N VAL A 40 4.47 6.65 18.06
CA VAL A 40 4.60 7.62 16.95
C VAL A 40 3.29 8.40 16.82
N PRO A 41 3.20 9.63 17.37
CA PRO A 41 1.97 10.42 17.42
C PRO A 41 1.67 11.12 16.09
N VAL A 42 1.77 10.40 14.97
CA VAL A 42 1.47 10.93 13.64
C VAL A 42 0.06 10.52 13.23
N ALA A 43 -0.72 11.51 12.82
CA ALA A 43 -2.03 11.29 12.23
C ALA A 43 -1.91 11.18 10.70
N ILE A 44 -2.51 10.14 10.13
CA ILE A 44 -2.66 10.02 8.67
C ILE A 44 -4.04 10.52 8.28
N ALA A 45 -4.10 11.47 7.35
CA ALA A 45 -5.35 12.02 6.88
C ALA A 45 -6.16 10.97 6.09
N PRO A 46 -7.49 10.86 6.29
CA PRO A 46 -8.31 9.82 5.64
C PRO A 46 -8.23 9.81 4.10
N ASN A 47 -8.06 10.99 3.48
CA ASN A 47 -7.90 11.12 2.02
C ASN A 47 -6.62 10.47 1.50
N ILE A 48 -5.55 10.41 2.31
CA ILE A 48 -4.30 9.72 1.96
C ILE A 48 -4.53 8.21 1.95
N ILE A 49 -5.24 7.68 2.95
CA ILE A 49 -5.62 6.26 2.99
C ILE A 49 -6.56 5.91 1.84
N GLU A 50 -7.53 6.77 1.53
CA GLU A 50 -8.41 6.60 0.39
C GLU A 50 -7.64 6.51 -0.93
N LEU A 51 -6.70 7.44 -1.14
CA LEU A 51 -5.83 7.41 -2.30
C LEU A 51 -5.07 6.08 -2.36
N LEU A 52 -4.40 5.69 -1.26
CA LEU A 52 -3.62 4.46 -1.20
C LEU A 52 -4.46 3.23 -1.56
N VAL A 53 -5.61 3.05 -0.92
CA VAL A 53 -6.49 1.90 -1.15
C VAL A 53 -7.01 1.89 -2.58
N SER A 54 -7.35 3.05 -3.15
CA SER A 54 -7.73 3.16 -4.56
C SER A 54 -6.58 2.72 -5.48
N LYS A 55 -5.34 3.14 -5.23
CA LYS A 55 -4.19 2.72 -6.06
C LYS A 55 -3.89 1.23 -5.93
N PHE A 56 -4.06 0.65 -4.74
CA PHE A 56 -3.98 -0.80 -4.55
C PHE A 56 -5.07 -1.53 -5.33
N HIS A 57 -6.29 -0.99 -5.37
CA HIS A 57 -7.38 -1.55 -6.16
C HIS A 57 -7.05 -1.53 -7.66
N ASP A 58 -6.60 -0.40 -8.20
CA ASP A 58 -6.24 -0.25 -9.62
C ASP A 58 -5.14 -1.24 -10.04
N LEU A 59 -4.07 -1.34 -9.23
CA LEU A 59 -2.96 -2.26 -9.48
C LEU A 59 -3.39 -3.74 -9.38
N ARG A 60 -4.41 -4.03 -8.55
CA ARG A 60 -4.95 -5.37 -8.37
C ARG A 60 -5.93 -5.76 -9.47
N SER A 61 -6.80 -4.85 -9.90
CA SER A 61 -7.80 -5.06 -10.96
C SER A 61 -7.18 -5.02 -12.36
N GLY A 62 -6.09 -4.27 -12.53
CA GLY A 62 -5.48 -4.00 -13.83
C GLY A 62 -6.22 -2.92 -14.64
N HIS A 63 -7.07 -2.13 -14.00
CA HIS A 63 -7.71 -0.97 -14.62
C HIS A 63 -8.06 0.10 -13.58
N THR A 64 -8.03 1.37 -13.99
CA THR A 64 -8.59 2.46 -13.18
C THR A 64 -10.12 2.51 -13.31
N PRO A 65 -10.84 3.26 -12.44
CA PRO A 65 -12.28 3.48 -12.59
C PRO A 65 -12.66 4.13 -13.94
N GLU A 66 -11.76 4.93 -14.51
CA GLU A 66 -11.93 5.60 -15.80
C GLU A 66 -11.67 4.67 -17.01
N GLY A 67 -11.33 3.40 -16.76
CA GLY A 67 -11.09 2.40 -17.80
C GLY A 67 -9.68 2.41 -18.38
N THR A 68 -8.74 3.14 -17.78
CA THR A 68 -7.33 3.10 -18.18
C THR A 68 -6.75 1.74 -17.82
N VAL A 69 -6.15 1.04 -18.79
CA VAL A 69 -5.50 -0.26 -18.56
C VAL A 69 -4.23 -0.06 -17.72
N VAL A 70 -4.10 -0.85 -16.67
CA VAL A 70 -2.98 -0.83 -15.73
C VAL A 70 -2.25 -2.15 -15.79
N GLU A 71 -0.92 -2.10 -15.97
CA GLU A 71 -0.10 -3.31 -15.93
C GLU A 71 0.00 -3.83 -14.50
N ARG A 72 -0.45 -5.07 -14.28
CA ARG A 72 -0.52 -5.65 -12.94
C ARG A 72 0.89 -6.05 -12.45
N PRO A 73 1.32 -5.56 -11.28
CA PRO A 73 2.54 -6.04 -10.65
C PRO A 73 2.37 -7.50 -10.19
N THR A 74 3.49 -8.23 -10.10
CA THR A 74 3.53 -9.56 -9.48
C THR A 74 3.55 -9.49 -7.95
N THR A 75 3.99 -8.36 -7.38
CA THR A 75 3.87 -8.02 -5.96
C THR A 75 2.42 -8.13 -5.46
N VAL A 76 2.28 -8.63 -4.23
CA VAL A 76 0.97 -8.76 -3.57
C VAL A 76 0.41 -7.37 -3.23
N MET A 77 -0.74 -7.03 -3.81
CA MET A 77 -1.49 -5.78 -3.51
C MET A 77 -2.61 -6.05 -2.50
N SER A 78 -2.28 -6.54 -1.30
CA SER A 78 -3.28 -6.90 -0.27
C SER A 78 -3.60 -5.74 0.68
N THR A 79 -4.67 -5.89 1.46
CA THR A 79 -5.03 -4.93 2.52
C THR A 79 -3.94 -4.84 3.60
N ALA A 80 -3.28 -5.95 3.93
CA ALA A 80 -2.17 -5.95 4.88
C ALA A 80 -0.95 -5.18 4.35
N GLU A 81 -0.68 -5.27 3.05
CA GLU A 81 0.39 -4.49 2.41
C GLU A 81 0.05 -2.99 2.38
N ALA A 82 -1.21 -2.61 2.20
CA ALA A 82 -1.63 -1.21 2.34
C ALA A 82 -1.41 -0.67 3.76
N VAL A 83 -1.68 -1.46 4.79
CA VAL A 83 -1.34 -1.10 6.18
C VAL A 83 0.18 -0.93 6.34
N ALA A 84 0.98 -1.88 5.85
CA ALA A 84 2.44 -1.82 5.95
C ALA A 84 3.03 -0.56 5.28
N VAL A 85 2.54 -0.20 4.09
CA VAL A 85 2.93 1.03 3.39
C VAL A 85 2.54 2.27 4.18
N SER A 86 1.32 2.30 4.74
CA SER A 86 0.82 3.45 5.52
C SER A 86 1.60 3.65 6.82
N VAL A 87 1.92 2.56 7.54
CA VAL A 87 2.77 2.60 8.73
C VAL A 87 4.17 3.10 8.37
N SER A 88 4.77 2.55 7.32
CA SER A 88 6.10 2.97 6.87
C SER A 88 6.14 4.46 6.49
N ALA A 89 5.09 4.96 5.84
CA ALA A 89 4.94 6.39 5.55
C ALA A 89 4.76 7.26 6.80
N GLY A 90 4.07 6.77 7.83
CA GLY A 90 3.97 7.44 9.12
C GLY A 90 5.31 7.52 9.85
N LEU A 91 6.09 6.44 9.82
CA LEU A 91 7.45 6.39 10.37
C LEU A 91 8.40 7.31 9.62
N ASP A 92 8.35 7.28 8.28
CA ASP A 92 9.12 8.15 7.39
C ASP A 92 8.85 9.63 7.71
N ALA A 93 7.58 10.02 7.74
CA ALA A 93 7.18 11.38 8.09
C ALA A 93 7.66 11.80 9.50
N TYR A 94 7.56 10.90 10.49
CA TYR A 94 7.91 11.22 11.88
C TYR A 94 9.41 11.34 12.11
N TYR A 95 10.20 10.38 11.62
CA TYR A 95 11.61 10.28 11.95
C TYR A 95 12.51 10.98 10.93
N LEU A 96 12.05 11.13 9.69
CA LEU A 96 12.88 11.57 8.57
C LEU A 96 12.39 12.88 7.93
N ASP A 97 11.25 13.41 8.37
CA ASP A 97 10.67 14.67 7.86
C ASP A 97 9.97 15.49 8.97
N GLU A 98 9.06 16.39 8.60
CA GLU A 98 8.38 17.35 9.50
C GLU A 98 7.25 16.76 10.39
N GLY A 99 7.09 15.44 10.44
CA GLY A 99 6.06 14.79 11.28
C GLY A 99 4.65 14.75 10.67
N SER A 100 4.49 15.15 9.41
CA SER A 100 3.21 15.13 8.68
C SER A 100 3.25 14.17 7.49
N VAL A 101 2.29 13.23 7.44
CA VAL A 101 2.22 12.30 6.30
C VAL A 101 1.72 13.02 5.06
N THR A 102 2.44 12.83 3.95
CA THR A 102 2.11 13.41 2.65
C THR A 102 1.95 12.29 1.63
N VAL A 103 1.41 12.61 0.46
CA VAL A 103 1.36 11.67 -0.66
C VAL A 103 2.77 11.23 -1.08
N GLY A 104 3.77 12.11 -0.96
CA GLY A 104 5.16 11.78 -1.26
C GLY A 104 5.69 10.65 -0.38
N HIS A 105 5.36 10.65 0.91
CA HIS A 105 5.71 9.57 1.84
C HIS A 105 5.07 8.24 1.41
N ILE A 106 3.81 8.25 0.99
CA ILE A 106 3.13 7.05 0.48
C ILE A 106 3.80 6.52 -0.78
N VAL A 107 4.07 7.36 -1.78
CA VAL A 107 4.67 6.94 -3.04
C VAL A 107 6.05 6.33 -2.81
N ARG A 108 6.89 6.98 -1.99
CA ARG A 108 8.23 6.49 -1.65
C ARG A 108 8.18 5.10 -1.01
N ASN A 109 7.31 4.92 -0.02
CA ASN A 109 7.18 3.66 0.72
C ASN A 109 6.50 2.57 -0.12
N LEU A 110 5.58 2.92 -1.01
CA LEU A 110 4.98 1.98 -1.95
C LEU A 110 6.01 1.42 -2.94
N VAL A 111 6.89 2.27 -3.48
CA VAL A 111 7.98 1.82 -4.35
C VAL A 111 8.91 0.85 -3.61
N GLY A 112 9.25 1.15 -2.35
CA GLY A 112 10.04 0.23 -1.51
C GLY A 112 9.35 -1.12 -1.32
N THR A 113 8.03 -1.11 -1.09
CA THR A 113 7.22 -2.33 -0.97
C THR A 113 7.18 -3.14 -2.26
N VAL A 114 7.11 -2.50 -3.43
CA VAL A 114 7.09 -3.21 -4.72
C VAL A 114 8.45 -3.78 -5.09
N LEU A 115 9.53 -3.02 -4.83
CA LEU A 115 10.89 -3.46 -5.11
C LEU A 115 11.32 -4.70 -4.31
N LYS A 116 10.73 -4.94 -3.14
CA LYS A 116 11.12 -6.05 -2.25
C LYS A 116 10.90 -7.44 -2.89
N ASP A 117 9.93 -7.56 -3.79
CA ASP A 117 9.52 -8.84 -4.37
C ASP A 117 10.12 -9.05 -5.77
N ASN A 118 10.05 -8.04 -6.64
CA ASN A 118 10.51 -8.14 -8.02
C ASN A 118 10.97 -6.78 -8.57
N PRO A 119 12.24 -6.63 -8.98
CA PRO A 119 12.75 -5.37 -9.55
C PRO A 119 11.98 -4.88 -10.78
N GLU A 120 11.40 -5.78 -11.59
CA GLU A 120 10.63 -5.39 -12.77
C GLU A 120 9.28 -4.75 -12.42
N ASP A 121 8.71 -5.03 -11.24
CA ASP A 121 7.43 -4.43 -10.84
C ASP A 121 7.56 -2.94 -10.51
N ALA A 122 8.76 -2.46 -10.18
CA ALA A 122 9.00 -1.03 -10.00
C ALA A 122 8.82 -0.24 -11.30
N LYS A 123 9.16 -0.83 -12.45
CA LYS A 123 8.93 -0.20 -13.77
C LYS A 123 7.44 -0.08 -14.05
N LYS A 124 6.66 -1.13 -13.75
CA LYS A 124 5.19 -1.12 -13.91
C LYS A 124 4.53 -0.09 -13.01
N LEU A 125 4.98 0.01 -11.76
CA LEU A 125 4.48 1.00 -10.81
C LEU A 125 4.83 2.43 -11.26
N ALA A 126 6.05 2.66 -11.72
CA ALA A 126 6.45 3.95 -12.27
C ALA A 126 5.62 4.32 -13.52
N HIS A 127 5.38 3.36 -14.42
CA HIS A 127 4.52 3.55 -15.57
C HIS A 127 3.09 3.90 -15.15
N TYR A 128 2.52 3.17 -14.19
CA TYR A 128 1.20 3.44 -13.63
C TYR A 128 1.08 4.87 -13.09
N PHE A 129 2.04 5.30 -12.26
CA PHE A 129 2.03 6.66 -11.72
C PHE A 129 2.16 7.72 -12.81
N ASN A 130 3.01 7.49 -13.81
CA ASN A 130 3.13 8.41 -14.95
C ASN A 130 1.81 8.52 -15.72
N THR A 131 1.13 7.41 -16.00
CA THR A 131 -0.13 7.41 -16.73
C THR A 131 -1.24 8.08 -15.91
N VAL A 132 -1.41 7.70 -14.64
CA VAL A 132 -2.50 8.22 -13.79
C VAL A 132 -2.30 9.68 -13.38
N LEU A 133 -1.06 10.10 -13.09
CA LEU A 133 -0.78 11.49 -12.75
C LEU A 133 -0.76 12.41 -13.98
N SER A 134 -0.53 11.88 -15.19
CA SER A 134 -0.60 12.69 -16.42
C SER A 134 -2.03 13.04 -16.86
N CYS A 135 -3.04 12.36 -16.31
CA CYS A 135 -4.45 12.59 -16.60
C CYS A 135 -5.13 13.60 -15.65
N ILE A 136 -4.37 14.21 -14.74
CA ILE A 136 -4.82 15.25 -13.79
C ILE A 136 -4.08 16.54 -14.13
#